data_AF-A0A484BJM5-F1
#
_entry.id   AF-A0A484BJM5-F1
#
_cell.length_a   1.000
_cell.length_b   1.000
_cell.length_c   1.000
_cell.angle_alpha   90.00
_cell.angle_beta   90.00
_cell.angle_gamma   90.00
#
_symmetry.space_group_name_H-M   'P 1'
#
loop_
_entity.id
_entity.type
_entity.pdbx_description
1 polymer ?
#
loop_
_entity_poly.entity_id
_entity_poly.type
_entity_poly.pdbx_seq_one_letter_code
_entity_poly.pdbx_strand_id
1 'polypeptide(L)'
;MLQNDISLQQQENALAKQSAKFHSKIAAKHQIIKRQQHKLDKLNEISNERKEDQENRRALEQAIRDKLLREQQNLSEMQAELATKKKRRDELMGFVRTLSEATNTYINLKALPARIKGAAVRPEQGEWLPFNCDAYDVKALNTLWSRLNEPSASIEKWRQLFSSVPSAKEKENANASMTPIIEIDLTSPTAHRSPAKMQEK
;
A
#
# COMPACT_ATOMS: atom_id res chain seq x y z
N MET A 1 -51.73 -100.47 5.78
CA MET A 1 -51.46 -99.44 4.75
C MET A 1 -51.75 -98.05 5.29
N LEU A 2 -52.98 -97.72 5.72
CA LEU A 2 -53.36 -96.39 6.26
C LEU A 2 -52.42 -95.77 7.31
N GLN A 3 -51.88 -96.55 8.24
CA GLN A 3 -51.09 -96.01 9.36
C GLN A 3 -49.69 -95.54 8.93
N ASN A 4 -49.12 -96.14 7.90
CA ASN A 4 -47.85 -95.69 7.30
C ASN A 4 -48.07 -94.38 6.52
N ASP A 5 -49.19 -94.25 5.80
CA ASP A 5 -49.52 -93.03 5.06
C ASP A 5 -49.75 -91.84 6.00
N ILE A 6 -50.43 -92.06 7.13
CA ILE A 6 -50.62 -91.02 8.16
C ILE A 6 -49.28 -90.55 8.75
N SER A 7 -48.37 -91.48 9.04
CA SER A 7 -47.03 -91.16 9.57
C SER A 7 -46.19 -90.38 8.56
N LEU A 8 -46.20 -90.81 7.29
CA LEU A 8 -45.45 -90.17 6.21
C LEU A 8 -45.96 -88.74 5.98
N GLN A 9 -47.28 -88.54 5.96
CA GLN A 9 -47.89 -87.22 5.83
C GLN A 9 -47.61 -86.30 7.02
N GLN A 10 -47.45 -86.83 8.24
CA GLN A 10 -47.01 -86.05 9.40
C GLN A 10 -45.55 -85.60 9.26
N GLN A 11 -44.66 -86.47 8.77
CA GLN A 11 -43.26 -86.13 8.52
C GLN A 11 -43.12 -85.08 7.40
N GLU A 12 -43.86 -85.23 6.30
CA GLU A 12 -43.89 -84.25 5.21
C GLU A 12 -44.40 -82.88 5.69
N ASN A 13 -45.47 -82.86 6.50
CA ASN A 13 -45.97 -81.61 7.09
C ASN A 13 -44.97 -80.98 8.07
N ALA A 14 -44.24 -81.80 8.83
CA ALA A 14 -43.19 -81.30 9.72
C ALA A 14 -42.03 -80.68 8.92
N LEU A 15 -41.61 -81.34 7.83
CA LEU A 15 -40.61 -80.84 6.89
C LEU A 15 -41.07 -79.54 6.21
N ALA A 16 -42.31 -79.49 5.71
CA ALA A 16 -42.87 -78.30 5.10
C ALA A 16 -42.91 -77.12 6.09
N LYS A 17 -43.30 -77.36 7.35
CA LYS A 17 -43.27 -76.34 8.41
C LYS A 17 -41.85 -75.86 8.72
N GLN A 18 -40.87 -76.76 8.76
CA GLN A 18 -39.47 -76.37 8.94
C GLN A 18 -38.96 -75.54 7.77
N SER A 19 -39.21 -75.99 6.54
CA SER A 19 -38.84 -75.30 5.30
C SER A 19 -39.45 -73.89 5.25
N ALA A 20 -40.75 -73.75 5.54
CA ALA A 20 -41.42 -72.45 5.60
C ALA A 20 -40.78 -71.52 6.64
N LYS A 21 -40.42 -72.02 7.83
CA LYS A 21 -39.70 -71.25 8.86
C LYS A 21 -38.31 -70.81 8.38
N PHE A 22 -37.59 -71.69 7.68
CA PHE A 22 -36.28 -71.36 7.13
C PHE A 22 -36.37 -70.27 6.05
N HIS A 23 -37.27 -70.42 5.08
CA HIS A 23 -37.47 -69.43 4.02
C HIS A 23 -37.91 -68.08 4.58
N SER A 24 -38.83 -68.06 5.56
CA SER A 24 -39.24 -66.84 6.25
C SER A 24 -38.05 -66.13 6.93
N LYS A 25 -37.21 -66.87 7.67
CA LYS A 25 -36.01 -66.32 8.30
C LYS A 25 -34.99 -65.80 7.29
N ILE A 26 -34.77 -66.51 6.18
CA ILE A 26 -33.84 -66.09 5.12
C ILE A 26 -34.35 -64.82 4.43
N ALA A 27 -35.64 -64.74 4.13
CA ALA A 27 -36.26 -63.56 3.53
C ALA A 27 -36.13 -62.33 4.45
N ALA A 28 -36.37 -62.50 5.76
CA ALA A 28 -36.20 -61.44 6.75
C ALA A 28 -34.74 -60.96 6.82
N LYS A 29 -33.77 -61.87 6.86
CA LYS A 29 -32.34 -61.52 6.84
C LYS A 29 -31.94 -60.79 5.55
N HIS A 30 -32.42 -61.24 4.39
CA HIS A 30 -32.17 -60.57 3.12
C HIS A 30 -32.69 -59.13 3.10
N GLN A 31 -33.89 -58.88 3.64
CA GLN A 31 -34.40 -57.52 3.75
C GLN A 31 -33.55 -56.65 4.67
N ILE A 32 -33.05 -57.19 5.79
CA ILE A 32 -32.15 -56.47 6.70
C ILE A 32 -30.85 -56.11 5.99
N ILE A 33 -30.23 -57.06 5.28
CA ILE A 33 -28.99 -56.83 4.52
C ILE A 33 -29.20 -55.73 3.48
N LYS A 34 -30.29 -55.76 2.70
CA LYS A 34 -30.60 -54.71 1.72
C LYS A 34 -30.71 -53.32 2.37
N ARG A 35 -31.38 -53.22 3.53
CA ARG A 35 -31.49 -51.96 4.27
C ARG A 35 -30.14 -51.49 4.81
N GLN A 36 -29.31 -52.40 5.27
CA GLN A 36 -27.95 -52.08 5.76
C GLN A 36 -27.05 -51.62 4.62
N GLN A 37 -27.10 -52.28 3.46
CA GLN A 37 -26.34 -51.88 2.28
C GLN A 37 -26.69 -50.46 1.86
N HIS A 38 -27.99 -50.15 1.73
CA HIS A 38 -28.42 -48.80 1.37
C HIS A 38 -27.97 -47.73 2.37
N LYS A 39 -27.97 -48.05 3.68
CA LYS A 39 -27.43 -47.15 4.70
C LYS A 39 -25.93 -46.94 4.55
N LEU A 40 -25.19 -48.01 4.24
CA LEU A 40 -23.75 -47.96 4.03
C LEU A 40 -23.42 -47.10 2.81
N ASP A 41 -24.15 -47.28 1.71
CA ASP A 41 -23.98 -46.48 0.49
C ASP A 41 -24.19 -44.99 0.78
N LYS A 42 -25.26 -44.64 1.50
CA LYS A 42 -25.53 -43.26 1.91
C LYS A 42 -24.44 -42.67 2.84
N LEU A 43 -23.90 -43.48 3.75
CA LEU A 43 -22.81 -43.05 4.62
C LEU A 43 -21.51 -42.82 3.83
N ASN A 44 -21.24 -43.64 2.82
CA ASN A 44 -20.09 -43.47 1.95
C ASN A 44 -20.20 -42.20 1.11
N GLU A 45 -21.38 -41.90 0.58
CA GLU A 45 -21.63 -40.65 -0.16
C GLU A 45 -21.33 -39.42 0.70
N ILE A 46 -21.91 -39.35 1.91
CA ILE A 46 -21.64 -38.27 2.87
C ILE A 46 -20.15 -38.22 3.26
N SER A 47 -19.50 -39.38 3.42
CA SER A 47 -18.07 -39.42 3.73
C SER A 47 -17.21 -38.85 2.59
N ASN A 48 -17.60 -39.04 1.34
CA ASN A 48 -16.87 -38.53 0.19
C ASN A 48 -17.08 -37.01 0.07
N GLU A 49 -18.31 -36.53 0.20
CA GLU A 49 -18.62 -35.09 0.23
C GLU A 49 -17.80 -34.36 1.31
N ARG A 50 -17.71 -34.94 2.52
CA ARG A 50 -16.92 -34.35 3.60
C ARG A 50 -15.42 -34.33 3.33
N LYS A 51 -14.89 -35.33 2.63
CA LYS A 51 -13.47 -35.35 2.24
C LYS A 51 -13.19 -34.25 1.23
N GLU A 52 -14.05 -34.11 0.22
CA GLU A 52 -13.94 -33.06 -0.78
C GLU A 52 -14.03 -31.66 -0.15
N ASP A 53 -14.99 -31.43 0.74
CA ASP A 53 -15.11 -30.16 1.47
C ASP A 53 -13.86 -29.88 2.33
N GLN A 54 -13.29 -30.92 2.97
CA GLN A 54 -12.05 -30.76 3.73
C GLN A 54 -10.85 -30.41 2.84
N GLU A 55 -10.73 -31.03 1.66
CA GLU A 55 -9.68 -30.73 0.69
C GLU A 55 -9.83 -29.30 0.15
N ASN A 56 -11.05 -28.88 -0.17
CA ASN A 56 -11.35 -27.52 -0.62
C ASN A 56 -11.01 -26.47 0.44
N ARG A 57 -11.33 -26.74 1.72
CA ARG A 57 -10.95 -25.85 2.83
C ARG A 57 -9.44 -25.74 2.99
N ARG A 58 -8.71 -26.86 2.90
CA ARG A 58 -7.24 -26.85 2.95
C ARG A 58 -6.63 -26.07 1.78
N ALA A 59 -7.16 -26.25 0.57
CA ALA A 59 -6.71 -25.51 -0.61
C ALA A 59 -6.96 -24.00 -0.45
N LEU A 60 -8.13 -23.61 0.07
CA LEU A 60 -8.45 -22.22 0.36
C LEU A 60 -7.52 -21.62 1.42
N GLU A 61 -7.29 -22.33 2.53
CA GLU A 61 -6.37 -21.89 3.58
C GLU A 61 -4.95 -21.67 3.03
N GLN A 62 -4.46 -22.59 2.19
CA GLN A 62 -3.16 -22.46 1.57
C GLN A 62 -3.10 -21.24 0.63
N ALA A 63 -4.12 -21.05 -0.21
CA ALA A 63 -4.21 -19.90 -1.11
C ALA A 63 -4.22 -18.56 -0.35
N ILE A 64 -4.90 -18.50 0.79
CA ILE A 64 -4.91 -17.32 1.67
C ILE A 64 -3.52 -17.06 2.25
N ARG A 65 -2.83 -18.11 2.74
CA ARG A 65 -1.47 -17.98 3.27
C ARG A 65 -0.49 -17.48 2.21
N ASP A 66 -0.54 -18.05 1.01
CA ASP A 66 0.34 -17.67 -0.10
C ASP A 66 0.06 -16.23 -0.57
N LYS A 67 -1.21 -15.80 -0.55
CA LYS A 67 -1.56 -14.41 -0.86
C LYS A 67 -1.06 -13.46 0.23
N LEU A 68 -1.26 -13.80 1.50
CA LEU A 68 -0.81 -12.98 2.62
C LEU A 68 0.71 -12.78 2.60
N LEU A 69 1.46 -13.85 2.31
CA LEU A 69 2.92 -13.80 2.24
C LEU A 69 3.40 -12.88 1.09
N ARG A 70 2.74 -12.96 -0.08
CA ARG A 70 3.01 -12.05 -1.21
C ARG A 70 2.71 -10.59 -0.87
N GLU A 71 1.57 -10.31 -0.24
CA GLU A 71 1.22 -8.94 0.16
C GLU A 71 2.19 -8.37 1.19
N GLN A 72 2.63 -9.18 2.16
CA GLN A 72 3.65 -8.76 3.14
C GLN A 72 4.97 -8.42 2.46
N GLN A 73 5.42 -9.25 1.51
CA GLN A 73 6.65 -8.97 0.75
C GLN A 73 6.52 -7.67 -0.06
N ASN A 74 5.42 -7.50 -0.79
CA ASN A 74 5.15 -6.29 -1.57
C ASN A 74 5.11 -5.03 -0.70
N LEU A 75 4.49 -5.10 0.49
CA LEU A 75 4.48 -4.00 1.44
C LEU A 75 5.89 -3.64 1.92
N SER A 76 6.74 -4.64 2.20
CA SER A 76 8.12 -4.42 2.61
C SER A 76 8.94 -3.74 1.50
N GLU A 77 8.81 -4.22 0.27
CA GLU A 77 9.47 -3.64 -0.91
C GLU A 77 9.02 -2.20 -1.15
N MET A 78 7.72 -1.92 -1.08
CA MET A 78 7.17 -0.57 -1.26
C MET A 78 7.62 0.39 -0.14
N GLN A 79 7.70 -0.09 1.11
CA GLN A 79 8.23 0.71 2.21
C GLN A 79 9.71 1.05 2.01
N ALA A 80 10.51 0.10 1.53
CA ALA A 80 11.92 0.34 1.20
C ALA A 80 12.06 1.34 0.04
N GLU A 81 11.26 1.20 -1.01
CA GLU A 81 11.25 2.16 -2.13
C GLU A 81 10.84 3.56 -1.67
N LEU A 82 9.83 3.67 -0.81
CA LEU A 82 9.40 4.95 -0.26
C LEU A 82 10.48 5.58 0.62
N ALA A 83 11.18 4.80 1.44
CA ALA A 83 12.29 5.27 2.26
C ALA A 83 13.44 5.79 1.40
N THR A 84 13.81 5.09 0.32
CA THR A 84 14.86 5.54 -0.61
C THR A 84 14.44 6.81 -1.36
N LYS A 85 13.20 6.91 -1.84
CA LYS A 85 12.66 8.13 -2.47
C LYS A 85 12.65 9.31 -1.51
N LYS A 86 12.26 9.12 -0.25
CA LYS A 86 12.33 10.16 0.79
C LYS A 86 13.77 10.61 1.02
N LYS A 87 14.69 9.67 1.22
CA LYS A 87 16.12 9.99 1.41
C LYS A 87 16.67 10.81 0.25
N ARG A 88 16.41 10.37 -1.00
CA ARG A 88 16.84 11.08 -2.21
C ARG A 88 16.23 12.48 -2.31
N ARG A 89 14.94 12.63 -1.96
CA ARG A 89 14.28 13.95 -1.90
C ARG A 89 14.95 14.84 -0.87
N ASP A 90 15.23 14.32 0.32
CA ASP A 90 15.83 15.10 1.40
C ASP A 90 17.27 15.52 1.06
N GLU A 91 18.04 14.66 0.39
CA GLU A 91 19.35 14.99 -0.18
C GLU A 91 19.24 16.11 -1.24
N LEU A 92 18.32 15.99 -2.20
CA LEU A 92 18.07 17.03 -3.21
C LEU A 92 17.65 18.36 -2.58
N MET A 93 16.79 18.33 -1.57
CA MET A 93 16.38 19.53 -0.83
C MET A 93 17.56 20.15 -0.07
N GLY A 94 18.47 19.33 0.46
CA GLY A 94 19.73 19.80 1.02
C GLY A 94 20.60 20.52 -0.01
N PHE A 95 20.80 19.93 -1.19
CA PHE A 95 21.54 20.56 -2.28
C PHE A 95 20.91 21.88 -2.73
N VAL A 96 19.59 21.92 -2.89
CA VAL A 96 18.86 23.15 -3.26
C VAL A 96 19.09 24.24 -2.22
N ARG A 97 19.07 23.91 -0.92
CA ARG A 97 19.33 24.87 0.16
C ARG A 97 20.75 25.44 0.07
N THR A 98 21.76 24.57 0.01
CA THR A 98 23.17 24.98 -0.10
C THR A 98 23.41 25.84 -1.36
N LEU A 99 22.81 25.47 -2.49
CA LEU A 99 22.91 26.24 -3.72
C LEU A 99 22.22 27.60 -3.58
N SER A 100 21.04 27.63 -2.96
CA SER A 100 20.30 28.89 -2.73
C SER A 100 21.09 29.86 -1.85
N GLU A 101 21.71 29.36 -0.78
CA GLU A 101 22.56 30.15 0.11
C GLU A 101 23.81 30.67 -0.61
N ALA A 102 24.49 29.83 -1.37
CA ALA A 102 25.71 30.24 -2.07
C ALA A 102 25.45 31.24 -3.21
N THR A 103 24.34 31.08 -3.93
CA THR A 103 23.95 31.95 -5.03
C THR A 103 23.07 33.12 -4.59
N ASN A 104 22.72 33.20 -3.30
CA ASN A 104 21.72 34.12 -2.74
C ASN A 104 20.41 34.12 -3.55
N THR A 105 20.03 33.00 -4.15
CA THR A 105 18.87 32.88 -5.03
C THR A 105 17.89 31.87 -4.46
N TYR A 106 16.69 32.32 -4.13
CA TYR A 106 15.66 31.53 -3.46
C TYR A 106 14.51 31.24 -4.40
N ILE A 107 14.24 29.96 -4.65
CA ILE A 107 13.22 29.50 -5.59
C ILE A 107 11.97 29.05 -4.82
N ASN A 108 10.80 29.45 -5.29
CA ASN A 108 9.52 28.93 -4.82
C ASN A 108 9.27 27.54 -5.43
N LEU A 109 9.52 26.51 -4.63
CA LEU A 109 9.37 25.11 -5.05
C LEU A 109 7.91 24.72 -5.38
N LYS A 110 6.91 25.43 -4.85
CA LYS A 110 5.49 25.16 -5.16
C LYS A 110 5.10 25.57 -6.58
N ALA A 111 5.89 26.43 -7.22
CA ALA A 111 5.64 26.90 -8.59
C ALA A 111 6.24 25.97 -9.66
N LEU A 112 7.16 25.09 -9.27
CA LEU A 112 7.78 24.10 -10.15
C LEU A 112 6.83 22.92 -10.45
N PRO A 113 7.00 22.21 -11.57
CA PRO A 113 7.95 22.50 -12.65
C PRO A 113 7.42 23.53 -13.65
N ALA A 114 6.14 23.91 -13.58
CA ALA A 114 5.51 24.75 -14.59
C ALA A 114 6.14 26.15 -14.71
N ARG A 115 6.62 26.72 -13.59
CA ARG A 115 7.19 28.07 -13.55
C ARG A 115 8.39 28.15 -12.62
N ILE A 116 9.37 28.96 -13.01
CA ILE A 116 10.51 29.32 -12.16
C ILE A 116 10.21 30.70 -11.56
N LYS A 117 9.76 30.70 -10.30
CA LYS A 117 9.44 31.90 -9.52
C LYS A 117 10.33 31.97 -8.28
N GLY A 118 10.82 33.15 -7.92
CA GLY A 118 11.71 33.30 -6.78
C GLY A 118 12.19 34.74 -6.60
N ALA A 119 13.20 34.89 -5.75
CA ALA A 119 13.92 36.15 -5.58
C ALA A 119 15.41 35.88 -5.39
N ALA A 120 16.25 36.75 -5.96
CA ALA A 120 17.69 36.74 -5.71
C ALA A 120 18.08 37.98 -4.91
N VAL A 121 19.08 37.84 -4.04
CA VAL A 121 19.62 38.94 -3.25
C VAL A 121 20.98 39.30 -3.81
N ARG A 122 21.18 40.59 -4.07
CA ARG A 122 22.50 41.12 -4.41
C ARG A 122 23.16 41.64 -3.12
N PRO A 123 24.08 40.88 -2.50
CA PRO A 123 24.55 41.16 -1.15
C PRO A 123 25.22 42.53 -1.01
N GLU A 124 25.96 42.97 -2.04
CA GLU A 124 26.63 44.28 -2.05
C GLU A 124 25.68 45.48 -2.02
N GLN A 125 24.44 45.30 -2.47
CA GLN A 125 23.45 46.37 -2.64
C GLN A 125 22.24 46.21 -1.71
N GLY A 126 22.13 45.07 -1.01
CA GLY A 126 20.97 44.73 -0.18
C GLY A 126 19.65 44.61 -0.97
N GLU A 127 19.72 44.57 -2.31
CA GLU A 127 18.56 44.59 -3.19
C GLU A 127 18.01 43.18 -3.42
N TRP A 128 16.68 43.04 -3.31
CA TRP A 128 15.95 41.83 -3.65
C TRP A 128 15.39 41.94 -5.07
N LEU A 129 15.83 41.04 -5.96
CA LEU A 129 15.39 40.96 -7.34
C LEU A 129 14.39 39.80 -7.50
N PRO A 130 13.06 40.06 -7.52
CA PRO A 130 12.07 39.04 -7.79
C PRO A 130 12.09 38.62 -9.27
N PHE A 131 11.81 37.35 -9.53
CA PHE A 131 11.68 36.80 -10.87
C PHE A 131 10.52 35.81 -10.96
N ASN A 132 9.93 35.73 -12.15
CA ASN A 132 8.84 34.80 -12.46
C ASN A 132 8.82 34.53 -13.96
N CYS A 133 9.27 33.36 -14.37
CA CYS A 133 9.33 32.95 -15.77
C CYS A 133 8.68 31.57 -15.96
N ASP A 134 8.21 31.31 -17.17
CA ASP A 134 7.80 29.97 -17.58
C ASP A 134 9.05 29.09 -17.65
N ALA A 135 8.97 27.87 -17.10
CA ALA A 135 10.11 26.96 -17.08
C ALA A 135 10.48 26.42 -18.48
N TYR A 136 9.59 26.54 -19.45
CA TYR A 136 9.80 26.09 -20.82
C TYR A 136 10.16 27.22 -21.80
N ASP A 137 10.13 28.48 -21.36
CA ASP A 137 10.58 29.62 -22.17
C ASP A 137 12.09 29.85 -22.02
N VAL A 138 12.85 29.20 -22.91
CA VAL A 138 14.32 29.27 -22.96
C VAL A 138 14.86 30.71 -23.07
N LYS A 139 14.14 31.62 -23.75
CA LYS A 139 14.59 33.02 -23.89
C LYS A 139 14.42 33.79 -22.59
N ALA A 140 13.30 33.60 -21.90
CA ALA A 140 13.08 34.18 -20.58
C ALA A 140 14.11 33.65 -19.56
N LEU A 141 14.44 32.36 -19.61
CA LEU A 141 15.45 31.74 -18.75
C LEU A 141 16.86 32.29 -19.00
N ASN A 142 17.27 32.44 -20.26
CA ASN A 142 18.57 33.05 -20.59
C ASN A 142 18.65 34.50 -20.11
N THR A 143 17.56 35.26 -20.26
CA THR A 143 17.48 36.65 -19.79
C THR A 143 17.58 36.73 -18.27
N LEU A 144 16.89 35.83 -17.56
CA LEU A 144 16.98 35.71 -16.11
C LEU A 144 18.41 35.37 -15.67
N TRP A 145 19.04 34.40 -16.31
CA TRP A 145 20.42 34.01 -16.03
C TRP A 145 21.39 35.19 -16.19
N SER A 146 21.31 35.91 -17.31
CA SER A 146 22.15 37.11 -17.54
C SER A 146 21.95 38.19 -16.49
N ARG A 147 20.71 38.39 -16.01
CA ARG A 147 20.39 39.36 -14.96
C ARG A 147 20.89 38.95 -13.59
N LEU A 148 20.89 37.65 -13.28
CA LEU A 148 21.38 37.11 -12.00
C LEU A 148 22.91 36.97 -11.95
N ASN A 149 23.55 36.71 -13.10
CA ASN A 149 25.00 36.58 -13.24
C ASN A 149 25.69 37.83 -13.79
N GLU A 150 25.05 38.99 -13.67
CA GLU A 150 25.76 40.26 -13.82
C GLU A 150 27.00 40.23 -12.90
N PRO A 151 28.23 40.56 -13.38
CA PRO A 151 29.48 40.13 -12.75
C PRO A 151 29.55 40.53 -11.28
N SER A 152 29.16 39.61 -10.40
CA SER A 152 29.27 39.79 -8.96
C SER A 152 30.59 39.18 -8.52
N ALA A 153 31.27 39.87 -7.62
CA ALA A 153 32.55 39.49 -7.02
C ALA A 153 32.42 38.28 -6.08
N SER A 154 31.85 37.17 -6.57
CA SER A 154 31.57 35.97 -5.77
C SER A 154 32.31 34.74 -6.27
N ILE A 155 33.41 34.93 -7.00
CA ILE A 155 34.30 33.85 -7.46
C ILE A 155 34.78 33.03 -6.26
N GLU A 156 35.01 33.64 -5.09
CA GLU A 156 35.39 32.92 -3.87
C GLU A 156 34.29 31.98 -3.35
N LYS A 157 33.01 32.37 -3.39
CA LYS A 157 31.89 31.53 -2.91
C LYS A 157 31.63 30.35 -3.84
N TRP A 158 31.72 30.59 -5.15
CA TRP A 158 31.69 29.51 -6.15
C TRP A 158 32.88 28.56 -5.99
N ARG A 159 34.08 29.10 -5.75
CA ARG A 159 35.26 28.28 -5.47
C ARG A 159 35.10 27.45 -4.20
N GLN A 160 34.48 28.00 -3.15
CA GLN A 160 34.17 27.26 -1.92
C GLN A 160 33.23 26.08 -2.17
N LEU A 161 32.15 26.26 -2.95
CA LEU A 161 31.23 25.19 -3.34
C LEU A 161 31.90 24.01 -4.08
N PHE A 162 32.85 24.31 -4.96
CA PHE A 162 33.57 23.27 -5.71
C PHE A 162 34.75 22.67 -4.93
N SER A 163 35.22 23.34 -3.88
CA SER A 163 36.34 22.87 -3.04
C SER A 163 35.88 22.10 -1.79
N SER A 164 34.63 22.29 -1.35
CA SER A 164 34.07 21.55 -0.22
C SER A 164 33.68 20.12 -0.64
N VAL A 165 34.63 19.20 -0.49
CA VAL A 165 34.32 17.77 -0.35
C VAL A 165 33.34 17.63 0.83
N PRO A 166 32.24 16.87 0.72
CA PRO A 166 31.28 16.75 1.81
C PRO A 166 31.94 16.06 2.99
N SER A 167 32.42 16.84 3.96
CA SER A 167 32.95 16.34 5.21
C SER A 167 31.76 15.91 6.07
N ALA A 168 31.66 14.60 6.34
CA ALA A 168 30.59 13.99 7.10
C ALA A 168 30.52 14.41 8.60
N LYS A 169 31.25 15.46 9.01
CA LYS A 169 31.39 15.87 10.42
C LYS A 169 30.53 17.07 10.84
N GLU A 170 29.80 17.73 9.94
CA GLU A 170 28.99 18.91 10.28
C GLU A 170 27.47 18.61 10.42
N LYS A 171 27.12 17.41 10.88
CA LYS A 171 25.70 17.06 11.12
C LYS A 171 25.14 17.48 12.47
N GLU A 172 25.93 18.09 13.36
CA GLU A 172 25.52 18.20 14.77
C GLU A 172 25.03 19.56 15.27
N ASN A 173 25.12 20.67 14.53
CA ASN A 173 24.76 21.99 15.09
C ASN A 173 23.95 22.94 14.18
N ALA A 174 23.08 22.43 13.31
CA ALA A 174 22.20 23.29 12.49
C ALA A 174 20.83 23.60 13.17
N ASN A 175 20.66 23.29 14.45
CA ASN A 175 19.42 23.52 15.21
C ASN A 175 19.49 24.75 16.14
N ALA A 176 20.59 25.50 16.17
CA ALA A 176 20.70 26.70 16.97
C ALA A 176 20.42 27.95 16.11
N SER A 177 19.36 28.68 16.48
CA SER A 177 18.84 29.89 15.81
C SER A 177 17.94 29.64 14.60
N MET A 178 16.81 28.96 14.83
CA MET A 178 15.62 29.18 13.99
C MET A 178 15.08 30.59 14.31
N THR A 179 15.48 31.59 13.54
CA THR A 179 14.60 32.74 13.33
C THR A 179 13.43 32.26 12.48
N PRO A 180 12.18 32.58 12.85
CA PRO A 180 11.03 32.16 12.07
C PRO A 180 11.12 32.77 10.66
N ILE A 181 10.97 31.91 9.64
CA ILE A 181 10.83 32.35 8.25
C ILE A 181 9.60 33.27 8.21
N ILE A 182 9.82 34.54 7.90
CA ILE A 182 8.72 35.49 7.68
C ILE A 182 8.11 35.14 6.32
N GLU A 183 6.96 34.46 6.35
CA GLU A 183 6.13 34.28 5.17
C GLU A 183 5.40 35.60 4.88
N ILE A 184 5.88 36.35 3.88
CA ILE A 184 5.20 37.57 3.41
C ILE A 184 4.22 37.16 2.31
N ASP A 185 2.93 37.13 2.61
CA ASP A 185 1.87 37.03 1.61
C ASP A 185 1.67 38.37 0.90
N LEU A 186 2.04 38.43 -0.38
CA LEU A 186 1.88 39.60 -1.24
C LEU A 186 0.56 39.58 -2.06
N THR A 187 -0.41 38.73 -1.70
CA THR A 187 -1.66 38.58 -2.46
C THR A 187 -2.93 39.01 -1.71
N SER A 188 -2.81 39.52 -0.49
CA SER A 188 -3.95 40.03 0.28
C SER A 188 -4.32 41.48 -0.10
N PRO A 189 -5.61 41.83 -0.32
CA PRO A 189 -6.03 43.20 -0.63
C PRO A 189 -5.82 44.16 0.55
N THR A 190 -5.07 45.25 0.33
CA THR A 190 -4.87 46.31 1.32
C THR A 190 -6.15 47.13 1.47
N ALA A 191 -6.95 46.86 2.49
CA ALA A 191 -8.09 47.70 2.84
C ALA A 191 -7.59 49.04 3.42
N HIS A 192 -7.48 50.07 2.57
CA HIS A 192 -7.33 51.45 3.01
C HIS A 192 -8.59 51.87 3.77
N ARG A 193 -8.52 51.89 5.10
CA ARG A 193 -9.55 52.48 5.95
C ARG A 193 -9.28 53.98 6.08
N SER A 194 -9.99 54.79 5.30
CA SER A 194 -10.03 56.24 5.50
C SER A 194 -10.66 56.56 6.87
N PRO A 195 -10.11 57.51 7.67
CA PRO A 195 -10.71 57.86 8.95
C PRO A 195 -11.90 58.81 8.74
N ALA A 196 -13.11 58.29 8.93
CA ALA A 196 -14.29 59.13 9.09
C ALA A 196 -14.38 59.64 10.53
N LYS A 197 -14.44 60.97 10.67
CA LYS A 197 -14.75 61.73 11.88
C LYS A 197 -15.96 61.16 12.61
N MET A 198 -15.88 61.04 13.93
CA MET A 198 -17.06 61.17 14.81
C MET A 198 -16.72 62.11 15.96
N GLN A 199 -17.50 63.19 16.02
CA GLN A 199 -17.52 64.17 17.08
C GLN A 199 -18.13 63.57 18.35
N GLU A 200 -17.55 63.95 19.48
CA GLU A 200 -18.05 63.71 20.83
C GLU A 200 -19.39 64.41 21.06
N LYS A 201 -20.21 63.79 21.91
CA LYS A 201 -21.24 64.45 22.71
C LYS A 201 -20.92 64.16 24.17
#